data_AF-A0A3G8R6W7-F1
#
_entry.id   AF-A0A3G8R6W7-F1
#
_cell.length_a   1.000
_cell.length_b   1.000
_cell.length_c   1.000
_cell.angle_alpha   90.00
_cell.angle_beta   90.00
_cell.angle_gamma   90.00
#
_symmetry.space_group_name_H-M   'P 1'
#
loop_
_entity.id
_entity.type
_entity.pdbx_description
1 polymer ?
#
loop_
_entity_poly.entity_id
_entity_poly.type
_entity_poly.pdbx_seq_one_letter_code
_entity_poly.pdbx_strand_id
1 'polypeptide(L)'
;MRVHSKKKLLSLLAATMVLGVGLVGCSGAGNDGNADSTAKTENVYKEKYNPEVTISTVWGVDPALKFKNGESIENNVATKWAKEKFGINVKSLWSVTDTNGAFATKLRLAMSSGQEMPDVVVLGTENEQLAQDMIDSGMFAEVGPLFDKYASDSWKQAMSQDTNVWNQYSRDGKKMGIPVLDFAYNHDYVLWVRQDWLDKLGMKAPETMDDLEKVMDAFKNKNPDGLAPDKVTPLSIGFKTSMNTWMGDPSWIFGAYGTLPQQWNKGANGSLEYGSVQPGMKPGLQKLSEWLKKGYIPQEAALWDENKTAEPTVAGTAGMIPGPYWMSGWPLQDTVKNAPSAVWKPIKIPAGPDNKAMRHGTQYTNGVVLINKQMQHPEAFFTYQNYLFDHYANAKPDGDLSNGLFKGYDYDLDANGKLMSIDKIPGGYVNSIRYLLVRDGARIPDAQMKALLSLADGAEPKTRLEKDVMVNYGKDTPAAAKVLMEQKDISMKDQFTGPTTPTMKAKKDYLDKIESQTFNEIIYGKQPISAFDTFVQTWKAAGGEQITNEVNEWYKSVEK
;
A
#
# COMPACT_ATOMS: atom_id res chain seq x y z
N MET A 1 56.47 -48.70 -14.77
CA MET A 1 57.43 -49.37 -13.86
C MET A 1 57.02 -49.07 -12.42
N ARG A 2 56.89 -50.09 -11.56
CA ARG A 2 56.40 -50.01 -10.15
C ARG A 2 54.95 -49.48 -9.95
N VAL A 3 54.28 -49.74 -8.82
CA VAL A 3 53.83 -51.06 -8.28
C VAL A 3 52.81 -50.84 -7.14
N HIS A 4 51.57 -51.32 -7.33
CA HIS A 4 50.62 -51.78 -6.28
C HIS A 4 50.18 -50.72 -5.21
N SER A 5 49.29 -50.92 -4.21
CA SER A 5 48.47 -52.03 -3.64
C SER A 5 47.41 -51.39 -2.69
N LYS A 6 46.21 -51.90 -2.33
CA LYS A 6 45.38 -53.09 -2.67
C LYS A 6 44.01 -52.96 -1.92
N LYS A 7 42.88 -53.33 -2.56
CA LYS A 7 41.75 -54.15 -2.00
C LYS A 7 40.86 -53.54 -0.87
N LYS A 8 39.61 -53.98 -0.59
CA LYS A 8 38.76 -55.07 -1.16
C LYS A 8 37.23 -54.88 -0.87
N LEU A 9 36.39 -55.56 -1.67
CA LEU A 9 35.02 -56.17 -1.46
C LEU A 9 34.06 -55.65 -0.35
N LEU A 10 32.72 -55.50 -0.51
CA LEU A 10 31.69 -55.91 -1.50
C LEU A 10 31.08 -57.34 -1.36
N SER A 11 29.83 -57.41 -0.84
CA SER A 11 28.71 -58.40 -1.01
C SER A 11 27.46 -57.83 -0.25
N LEU A 12 26.16 -57.91 -0.62
CA LEU A 12 25.34 -58.49 -1.71
C LEU A 12 24.60 -59.83 -1.39
N LEU A 13 23.30 -59.91 -1.78
CA LEU A 13 22.24 -60.96 -1.56
C LEU A 13 21.62 -61.05 -0.13
N ALA A 14 20.38 -61.52 0.09
CA ALA A 14 19.13 -61.62 -0.74
C ALA A 14 17.90 -61.97 0.17
N ALA A 15 16.69 -61.95 -0.39
CA ALA A 15 15.41 -62.01 0.35
C ALA A 15 14.95 -63.40 0.85
N THR A 16 14.15 -63.41 1.93
CA THR A 16 13.20 -64.49 2.27
C THR A 16 11.91 -63.90 2.86
N MET A 17 10.77 -64.58 2.64
CA MET A 17 9.42 -64.20 3.09
C MET A 17 8.90 -65.17 4.17
N VAL A 18 8.26 -64.67 5.23
CA VAL A 18 7.45 -65.48 6.17
C VAL A 18 6.21 -64.69 6.60
N LEU A 19 5.02 -65.30 6.48
CA LEU A 19 3.78 -64.78 7.08
C LEU A 19 3.65 -65.28 8.52
N GLY A 20 3.19 -64.42 9.42
CA GLY A 20 2.78 -64.78 10.78
C GLY A 20 1.32 -64.41 11.03
N VAL A 21 0.37 -65.26 10.63
CA VAL A 21 -1.05 -65.08 10.94
C VAL A 21 -1.35 -65.69 12.31
N GLY A 22 -1.66 -64.85 13.29
CA GLY A 22 -2.17 -65.26 14.60
C GLY A 22 -3.61 -64.76 14.78
N LEU A 23 -4.56 -65.68 14.87
CA LEU A 23 -5.98 -65.42 15.16
C LEU A 23 -6.49 -66.47 16.17
N VAL A 24 -7.66 -66.19 16.78
CA VAL A 24 -8.19 -66.86 18.00
C VAL A 24 -7.40 -66.47 19.26
N GLY A 25 -7.94 -65.76 20.26
CA GLY A 25 -9.22 -65.04 20.36
C GLY A 25 -10.26 -65.68 21.29
N CYS A 26 -10.62 -65.00 22.39
CA CYS A 26 -11.89 -65.23 23.10
C CYS A 26 -12.31 -64.05 24.00
N SER A 27 -13.61 -63.75 23.99
CA SER A 27 -14.44 -63.12 25.04
C SER A 27 -13.86 -62.03 25.97
N GLY A 28 -14.33 -60.79 25.79
CA GLY A 28 -14.29 -59.74 26.82
C GLY A 28 -15.12 -58.54 26.37
N ALA A 29 -16.34 -58.37 26.91
CA ALA A 29 -17.22 -57.26 26.52
C ALA A 29 -16.83 -55.98 27.27
N GLY A 30 -16.45 -54.94 26.54
CA GLY A 30 -16.06 -53.63 27.08
C GLY A 30 -16.34 -52.53 26.06
N ASN A 31 -16.97 -51.46 26.52
CA ASN A 31 -17.31 -50.26 25.74
C ASN A 31 -16.04 -49.50 25.35
N ASP A 32 -15.95 -49.02 24.10
CA ASP A 32 -15.67 -47.60 23.79
C ASP A 32 -15.76 -47.31 22.28
N GLY A 33 -16.11 -46.06 21.95
CA GLY A 33 -16.40 -45.63 20.59
C GLY A 33 -15.14 -45.23 19.81
N ASN A 34 -14.96 -45.79 18.62
CA ASN A 34 -13.86 -45.41 17.72
C ASN A 34 -14.13 -44.04 17.08
N ALA A 35 -13.71 -42.96 17.75
CA ALA A 35 -13.80 -41.60 17.23
C ALA A 35 -12.79 -41.38 16.08
N ASP A 36 -13.28 -40.92 14.94
CA ASP A 36 -12.46 -40.66 13.75
C ASP A 36 -11.45 -39.53 14.02
N SER A 37 -10.15 -39.84 13.92
CA SER A 37 -9.08 -38.95 14.35
C SER A 37 -8.68 -37.95 13.26
N THR A 38 -9.62 -37.09 12.85
CA THR A 38 -9.28 -35.88 12.09
C THR A 38 -8.41 -34.98 12.97
N ALA A 39 -7.11 -34.97 12.70
CA ALA A 39 -6.16 -34.12 13.42
C ALA A 39 -6.50 -32.64 13.17
N LYS A 40 -7.10 -31.98 14.18
CA LYS A 40 -7.36 -30.53 14.12
C LYS A 40 -6.03 -29.78 14.07
N THR A 41 -5.84 -28.99 13.03
CA THR A 41 -4.66 -28.12 12.88
C THR A 41 -4.60 -27.12 14.04
N GLU A 42 -3.56 -27.20 14.86
CA GLU A 42 -3.43 -26.39 16.08
C GLU A 42 -2.85 -25.00 15.79
N ASN A 43 -3.73 -24.06 15.42
CA ASN A 43 -3.91 -22.74 16.05
C ASN A 43 -4.92 -21.91 15.22
N VAL A 44 -5.88 -21.27 15.88
CA VAL A 44 -6.61 -20.10 15.33
C VAL A 44 -6.45 -18.96 16.33
N TYR A 45 -6.71 -19.24 17.61
CA TYR A 45 -6.26 -18.45 18.76
C TYR A 45 -5.69 -19.34 19.86
N LYS A 46 -4.64 -18.84 20.52
CA LYS A 46 -4.33 -19.18 21.91
C LYS A 46 -4.90 -18.09 22.80
N GLU A 47 -5.78 -18.44 23.74
CA GLU A 47 -6.50 -17.47 24.57
C GLU A 47 -5.57 -16.51 25.30
N LYS A 48 -4.52 -17.05 25.96
CA LYS A 48 -3.43 -16.29 26.57
C LYS A 48 -2.16 -17.15 26.68
N TYR A 49 -1.00 -16.53 26.46
CA TYR A 49 0.30 -17.10 26.77
C TYR A 49 0.60 -16.90 28.27
N ASN A 50 0.85 -18.00 28.97
CA ASN A 50 1.35 -18.03 30.35
C ASN A 50 2.41 -19.14 30.46
N PRO A 51 3.69 -18.84 30.74
CA PRO A 51 4.27 -17.50 30.91
C PRO A 51 4.09 -16.62 29.65
N GLU A 52 4.23 -15.31 29.83
CA GLU A 52 4.17 -14.34 28.73
C GLU A 52 5.25 -14.63 27.68
N VAL A 53 4.92 -14.46 26.40
CA VAL A 53 5.88 -14.50 25.30
C VAL A 53 6.28 -13.09 24.90
N THR A 54 7.54 -12.88 24.56
CA THR A 54 8.01 -11.59 24.02
C THR A 54 8.11 -11.68 22.50
N ILE A 55 7.69 -10.62 21.82
CA ILE A 55 8.00 -10.37 20.40
C ILE A 55 8.80 -9.07 20.35
N SER A 56 10.06 -9.15 19.92
CA SER A 56 10.87 -7.96 19.72
C SER A 56 10.68 -7.34 18.33
N THR A 57 10.76 -6.02 18.25
CA THR A 57 10.52 -5.23 17.03
C THR A 57 11.36 -3.93 17.02
N VAL A 58 11.35 -3.20 15.92
CA VAL A 58 11.98 -1.89 15.73
C VAL A 58 11.03 -0.94 15.01
N TRP A 59 11.09 0.36 15.33
CA TRP A 59 10.10 1.34 14.82
C TRP A 59 10.73 2.51 14.07
N GLY A 60 10.25 2.71 12.84
CA GLY A 60 10.32 4.01 12.13
C GLY A 60 9.11 4.84 12.53
N VAL A 61 9.32 5.90 13.29
CA VAL A 61 8.25 6.73 13.86
C VAL A 61 8.03 7.94 12.97
N ASP A 62 6.91 7.97 12.26
CA ASP A 62 6.48 9.13 11.46
C ASP A 62 6.37 10.39 12.35
N PRO A 63 6.98 11.54 11.98
CA PRO A 63 6.87 12.81 12.71
C PRO A 63 5.43 13.28 12.98
N ALA A 64 4.46 12.88 12.15
CA ALA A 64 3.04 13.20 12.31
C ALA A 64 2.28 12.21 13.23
N LEU A 65 2.91 11.12 13.68
CA LEU A 65 2.29 10.15 14.60
C LEU A 65 2.18 10.77 16.00
N LYS A 66 0.94 11.05 16.40
CA LYS A 66 0.60 11.60 17.72
C LYS A 66 0.42 10.50 18.75
N PHE A 67 0.82 10.78 19.98
CA PHE A 67 0.50 9.99 21.17
C PHE A 67 -0.32 10.84 22.15
N LYS A 68 -1.03 10.20 23.08
CA LYS A 68 -1.71 10.88 24.20
C LYS A 68 -1.57 10.06 25.49
N ASN A 69 -2.12 10.54 26.60
CA ASN A 69 -2.08 9.85 27.90
C ASN A 69 -0.66 9.50 28.42
N GLY A 70 0.38 10.22 27.96
CA GLY A 70 1.78 9.96 28.29
C GLY A 70 2.40 8.75 27.56
N GLU A 71 1.77 8.26 26.49
CA GLU A 71 2.20 7.09 25.71
C GLU A 71 3.35 7.39 24.72
N SER A 72 4.03 6.33 24.28
CA SER A 72 5.05 6.32 23.23
C SER A 72 4.91 5.09 22.34
N ILE A 73 5.71 4.94 21.27
CA ILE A 73 5.61 3.75 20.40
C ILE A 73 5.98 2.44 21.13
N GLU A 74 6.78 2.54 22.19
CA GLU A 74 7.16 1.43 23.07
C GLU A 74 6.07 1.11 24.12
N ASN A 75 5.31 2.11 24.57
CA ASN A 75 4.31 1.96 25.64
C ASN A 75 3.03 2.73 25.31
N ASN A 76 2.07 2.05 24.68
CA ASN A 76 0.80 2.61 24.25
C ASN A 76 -0.37 1.62 24.41
N VAL A 77 -1.58 2.08 24.07
CA VAL A 77 -2.80 1.25 24.12
C VAL A 77 -2.67 -0.09 23.39
N ALA A 78 -1.93 -0.18 22.28
CA ALA A 78 -1.77 -1.41 21.51
C ALA A 78 -0.77 -2.39 22.15
N THR A 79 0.36 -1.91 22.70
CA THR A 79 1.33 -2.78 23.39
C THR A 79 0.77 -3.29 24.72
N LYS A 80 -0.03 -2.47 25.43
CA LYS A 80 -0.81 -2.88 26.61
C LYS A 80 -1.85 -3.94 26.24
N TRP A 81 -2.66 -3.68 25.21
CA TRP A 81 -3.68 -4.62 24.71
C TRP A 81 -3.09 -5.98 24.31
N ALA A 82 -1.94 -6.01 23.62
CA ALA A 82 -1.27 -7.27 23.24
C ALA A 82 -0.91 -8.13 24.47
N LYS A 83 -0.40 -7.50 25.53
CA LYS A 83 -0.02 -8.13 26.80
C LYS A 83 -1.25 -8.55 27.62
N GLU A 84 -2.27 -7.70 27.68
CA GLU A 84 -3.49 -7.94 28.45
C GLU A 84 -4.37 -9.02 27.80
N LYS A 85 -4.64 -8.92 26.50
CA LYS A 85 -5.47 -9.87 25.75
C LYS A 85 -4.77 -11.21 25.58
N PHE A 86 -3.54 -11.22 25.07
CA PHE A 86 -2.86 -12.45 24.65
C PHE A 86 -1.67 -12.85 25.52
N GLY A 87 -1.15 -12.01 26.43
CA GLY A 87 0.12 -12.30 27.10
C GLY A 87 1.34 -12.14 26.17
N ILE A 88 1.20 -11.31 25.13
CA ILE A 88 2.26 -10.99 24.17
C ILE A 88 2.89 -9.65 24.56
N ASN A 89 4.12 -9.71 25.05
CA ASN A 89 4.93 -8.55 25.42
C ASN A 89 5.68 -8.02 24.19
N VAL A 90 5.28 -6.87 23.65
CA VAL A 90 5.95 -6.24 22.49
C VAL A 90 7.16 -5.45 22.99
N LYS A 91 8.38 -5.92 22.69
CA LYS A 91 9.66 -5.31 23.11
C LYS A 91 10.29 -4.53 21.96
N SER A 92 10.16 -3.21 21.96
CA SER A 92 10.97 -2.37 21.08
C SER A 92 12.45 -2.50 21.43
N LEU A 93 13.30 -2.97 20.49
CA LEU A 93 14.76 -2.90 20.64
C LEU A 93 15.25 -1.46 20.52
N TRP A 94 14.64 -0.70 19.61
CA TRP A 94 14.78 0.74 19.47
C TRP A 94 13.68 1.32 18.60
N SER A 95 13.48 2.63 18.70
CA SER A 95 12.75 3.47 17.75
C SER A 95 13.70 4.49 17.10
N VAL A 96 13.24 5.18 16.06
CA VAL A 96 13.84 6.41 15.53
C VAL A 96 12.76 7.19 14.78
N THR A 97 12.77 8.52 14.87
CA THR A 97 11.88 9.36 14.05
C THR A 97 12.31 9.24 12.59
N ASP A 98 11.47 8.67 11.72
CA ASP A 98 11.87 8.40 10.35
C ASP A 98 11.71 9.64 9.48
N THR A 99 12.85 10.23 9.15
CA THR A 99 12.97 11.36 8.22
C THR A 99 14.19 11.08 7.36
N ASN A 100 14.07 11.32 6.05
CA ASN A 100 15.15 11.10 5.08
C ASN A 100 15.76 9.66 5.13
N GLY A 101 14.96 8.64 5.46
CA GLY A 101 15.40 7.24 5.53
C GLY A 101 16.26 6.89 6.76
N ALA A 102 16.10 7.62 7.86
CA ALA A 102 16.80 7.36 9.13
C ALA A 102 16.53 5.95 9.67
N PHE A 103 15.30 5.44 9.54
CA PHE A 103 14.93 4.08 9.94
C PHE A 103 15.70 3.03 9.12
N ALA A 104 15.64 3.14 7.79
CA ALA A 104 16.33 2.24 6.87
C ALA A 104 17.85 2.21 7.11
N THR A 105 18.44 3.39 7.32
CA THR A 105 19.86 3.56 7.63
C THR A 105 20.24 2.85 8.93
N LYS A 106 19.45 3.05 9.99
CA LYS A 106 19.68 2.43 11.31
C LYS A 106 19.55 0.91 11.27
N LEU A 107 18.59 0.38 10.51
CA LEU A 107 18.38 -1.07 10.38
C LEU A 107 19.49 -1.74 9.55
N ARG A 108 19.96 -1.11 8.47
CA ARG A 108 21.14 -1.59 7.72
C ARG A 108 22.39 -1.62 8.59
N LEU A 109 22.63 -0.58 9.39
CA LEU A 109 23.76 -0.54 10.33
C LEU A 109 23.69 -1.63 11.39
N ALA A 110 22.50 -1.92 11.94
CA ALA A 110 22.30 -3.02 12.88
C ALA A 110 22.67 -4.38 12.27
N MET A 111 22.18 -4.67 11.05
CA MET A 111 22.55 -5.87 10.30
C MET A 111 24.06 -5.97 10.05
N SER A 112 24.68 -4.90 9.52
CA SER A 112 26.10 -4.93 9.14
C SER A 112 27.06 -4.99 10.33
N SER A 113 26.61 -4.59 11.53
CA SER A 113 27.40 -4.65 12.77
C SER A 113 27.12 -5.88 13.63
N GLY A 114 26.21 -6.78 13.21
CA GLY A 114 25.90 -8.00 13.95
C GLY A 114 25.16 -7.75 15.28
N GLN A 115 24.34 -6.69 15.36
CA GLN A 115 23.53 -6.41 16.54
C GLN A 115 22.36 -7.42 16.69
N GLU A 116 21.72 -7.44 17.86
CA GLU A 116 20.46 -8.16 18.11
C GLU A 116 19.41 -7.70 17.08
N MET A 117 19.10 -8.57 16.11
CA MET A 117 18.01 -8.33 15.16
C MET A 117 16.68 -8.74 15.82
N PRO A 118 15.62 -7.93 15.68
CA PRO A 118 14.31 -8.21 16.28
C PRO A 118 13.67 -9.49 15.72
N ASP A 119 12.71 -10.03 16.47
CA ASP A 119 11.90 -11.20 16.08
C ASP A 119 11.03 -10.91 14.84
N VAL A 120 10.45 -9.71 14.78
CA VAL A 120 9.53 -9.26 13.74
C VAL A 120 9.95 -7.88 13.24
N VAL A 121 9.96 -7.68 11.92
CA VAL A 121 10.13 -6.36 11.29
C VAL A 121 9.01 -6.11 10.31
N VAL A 122 8.32 -4.98 10.46
CA VAL A 122 7.33 -4.48 9.49
C VAL A 122 8.00 -3.39 8.66
N LEU A 123 7.98 -3.54 7.34
CA LEU A 123 8.51 -2.57 6.37
C LEU A 123 7.38 -2.13 5.44
N GLY A 124 7.35 -0.84 5.07
CA GLY A 124 6.47 -0.36 4.03
C GLY A 124 7.05 -0.52 2.63
N THR A 125 6.24 -0.24 1.59
CA THR A 125 6.67 -0.23 0.19
C THR A 125 7.81 0.76 -0.08
N GLU A 126 7.84 1.90 0.61
CA GLU A 126 8.98 2.86 0.54
C GLU A 126 10.30 2.28 1.09
N ASN A 127 10.25 1.13 1.77
CA ASN A 127 11.39 0.37 2.26
C ASN A 127 11.61 -0.94 1.47
N GLU A 128 11.12 -1.07 0.23
CA GLU A 128 11.28 -2.29 -0.59
C GLU A 128 12.73 -2.81 -0.63
N GLN A 129 13.70 -1.98 -1.05
CA GLN A 129 15.08 -2.45 -1.21
C GLN A 129 15.65 -2.98 0.12
N LEU A 130 15.25 -2.39 1.25
CA LEU A 130 15.63 -2.88 2.58
C LEU A 130 15.02 -4.25 2.88
N ALA A 131 13.77 -4.50 2.47
CA ALA A 131 13.17 -5.83 2.57
C ALA A 131 13.95 -6.86 1.72
N GLN A 132 14.38 -6.48 0.51
CA GLN A 132 15.20 -7.36 -0.32
C GLN A 132 16.58 -7.63 0.33
N ASP A 133 17.26 -6.59 0.83
CA ASP A 133 18.53 -6.72 1.56
C ASP A 133 18.40 -7.66 2.77
N MET A 134 17.29 -7.55 3.51
CA MET A 134 17.00 -8.37 4.69
C MET A 134 16.69 -9.83 4.32
N ILE A 135 15.92 -10.08 3.27
CA ILE A 135 15.68 -11.44 2.74
C ILE A 135 17.03 -12.07 2.31
N ASP A 136 17.83 -11.32 1.53
CA ASP A 136 19.10 -11.81 0.98
C ASP A 136 20.19 -11.99 2.04
N SER A 137 20.10 -11.32 3.20
CA SER A 137 20.97 -11.55 4.37
C SER A 137 20.90 -12.98 4.93
N GLY A 138 19.81 -13.71 4.63
CA GLY A 138 19.56 -15.04 5.17
C GLY A 138 19.16 -15.08 6.65
N MET A 139 18.98 -13.94 7.33
CA MET A 139 18.53 -13.88 8.73
C MET A 139 17.03 -14.21 8.91
N PHE A 140 16.21 -13.98 7.88
CA PHE A 140 14.74 -14.07 7.95
C PHE A 140 14.19 -15.39 7.37
N ALA A 141 13.15 -15.90 8.00
CA ALA A 141 12.61 -17.24 7.79
C ALA A 141 11.82 -17.38 6.49
N GLU A 142 11.70 -18.62 6.01
CA GLU A 142 10.68 -18.96 5.02
C GLU A 142 9.32 -18.97 5.71
N VAL A 143 8.51 -17.95 5.44
CA VAL A 143 7.24 -17.73 6.13
C VAL A 143 6.08 -18.54 5.57
N GLY A 144 6.23 -19.15 4.39
CA GLY A 144 5.18 -19.95 3.75
C GLY A 144 4.61 -21.05 4.65
N PRO A 145 5.43 -22.00 5.14
CA PRO A 145 4.98 -23.05 6.05
C PRO A 145 4.42 -22.53 7.37
N LEU A 146 4.88 -21.36 7.86
CA LEU A 146 4.34 -20.72 9.06
C LEU A 146 2.93 -20.17 8.80
N PHE A 147 2.74 -19.46 7.69
CA PHE A 147 1.47 -18.90 7.25
C PHE A 147 0.44 -19.99 6.96
N ASP A 148 0.82 -21.02 6.20
CA ASP A 148 -0.06 -22.11 5.83
C ASP A 148 -0.51 -22.89 7.10
N LYS A 149 0.38 -23.07 8.09
CA LYS A 149 0.07 -23.70 9.39
C LYS A 149 -0.79 -22.83 10.32
N TYR A 150 -0.47 -21.55 10.49
CA TYR A 150 -0.99 -20.72 11.61
C TYR A 150 -1.92 -19.56 11.22
N ALA A 151 -1.96 -19.11 9.96
CA ALA A 151 -2.85 -18.01 9.58
C ALA A 151 -4.32 -18.46 9.56
N SER A 152 -5.25 -17.59 9.98
CA SER A 152 -6.68 -17.87 9.94
C SER A 152 -7.22 -17.96 8.51
N ASP A 153 -8.37 -18.61 8.34
CA ASP A 153 -9.02 -18.72 7.03
C ASP A 153 -9.44 -17.35 6.47
N SER A 154 -9.80 -16.38 7.34
CA SER A 154 -10.10 -15.01 6.90
C SER A 154 -8.86 -14.30 6.36
N TRP A 155 -7.68 -14.51 6.95
CA TRP A 155 -6.43 -13.96 6.44
C TRP A 155 -5.98 -14.67 5.15
N LYS A 156 -6.05 -16.02 5.11
CA LYS A 156 -5.79 -16.81 3.90
C LYS A 156 -6.69 -16.40 2.72
N GLN A 157 -7.98 -16.18 2.97
CA GLN A 157 -8.92 -15.70 1.96
C GLN A 157 -8.59 -14.28 1.49
N ALA A 158 -8.25 -13.37 2.41
CA ALA A 158 -7.82 -12.01 2.05
C ALA A 158 -6.56 -12.02 1.16
N MET A 159 -5.57 -12.84 1.51
CA MET A 159 -4.34 -13.05 0.73
C MET A 159 -4.58 -13.74 -0.63
N SER A 160 -5.74 -14.36 -0.84
CA SER A 160 -6.12 -14.97 -2.13
C SER A 160 -6.85 -14.04 -3.09
N GLN A 161 -7.18 -12.79 -2.68
CA GLN A 161 -7.89 -11.83 -3.54
C GLN A 161 -7.02 -11.29 -4.69
N ASP A 162 -5.70 -11.38 -4.58
CA ASP A 162 -4.74 -11.16 -5.66
C ASP A 162 -3.55 -12.10 -5.44
N THR A 163 -3.28 -13.01 -6.38
CA THR A 163 -2.21 -14.01 -6.24
C THR A 163 -0.82 -13.38 -6.25
N ASN A 164 -0.68 -12.17 -6.76
CA ASN A 164 0.60 -11.50 -6.97
C ASN A 164 1.20 -10.90 -5.70
N VAL A 165 0.43 -10.79 -4.60
CA VAL A 165 0.91 -10.16 -3.35
C VAL A 165 2.20 -10.78 -2.80
N TRP A 166 2.44 -12.08 -3.08
CA TRP A 166 3.64 -12.79 -2.64
C TRP A 166 4.86 -12.61 -3.55
N ASN A 167 4.70 -12.13 -4.80
CA ASN A 167 5.73 -12.15 -5.83
C ASN A 167 7.00 -11.39 -5.40
N GLN A 168 6.81 -10.18 -4.87
CA GLN A 168 7.87 -9.24 -4.48
C GLN A 168 8.77 -9.77 -3.35
N TYR A 169 8.24 -10.66 -2.51
CA TYR A 169 8.90 -11.22 -1.34
C TYR A 169 9.11 -12.73 -1.45
N SER A 170 9.15 -13.23 -2.69
CA SER A 170 9.47 -14.63 -3.00
C SER A 170 10.93 -14.81 -3.45
N ARG A 171 11.47 -16.01 -3.24
CA ARG A 171 12.78 -16.49 -3.70
C ARG A 171 12.66 -17.97 -4.05
N ASP A 172 13.00 -18.38 -5.28
CA ASP A 172 13.06 -19.79 -5.69
C ASP A 172 11.77 -20.61 -5.36
N GLY A 173 10.60 -19.98 -5.49
CA GLY A 173 9.29 -20.56 -5.13
C GLY A 173 8.92 -20.50 -3.64
N LYS A 174 9.82 -20.03 -2.77
CA LYS A 174 9.63 -19.86 -1.33
C LYS A 174 9.10 -18.46 -1.01
N LYS A 175 8.13 -18.37 -0.09
CA LYS A 175 7.65 -17.11 0.49
C LYS A 175 8.60 -16.68 1.63
N MET A 176 9.28 -15.54 1.49
CA MET A 176 10.30 -15.06 2.46
C MET A 176 9.86 -13.87 3.31
N GLY A 177 8.76 -13.23 2.96
CA GLY A 177 8.08 -12.22 3.78
C GLY A 177 6.57 -12.36 3.65
N ILE A 178 5.81 -11.96 4.68
CA ILE A 178 4.34 -11.98 4.68
C ILE A 178 3.88 -10.59 4.23
N PRO A 179 3.25 -10.45 3.05
CA PRO A 179 2.77 -9.15 2.59
C PRO A 179 1.74 -8.54 3.55
N VAL A 180 1.85 -7.24 3.79
CA VAL A 180 0.80 -6.48 4.47
C VAL A 180 -0.19 -6.01 3.41
N LEU A 181 -1.45 -6.42 3.59
CA LEU A 181 -2.52 -6.11 2.64
C LEU A 181 -3.01 -4.67 2.76
N ASP A 182 -3.38 -4.08 1.64
CA ASP A 182 -4.12 -2.82 1.56
C ASP A 182 -5.49 -3.01 0.88
N PHE A 183 -6.36 -2.01 0.98
CA PHE A 183 -7.63 -2.00 0.28
C PHE A 183 -7.45 -1.86 -1.25
N ALA A 184 -8.32 -2.52 -2.00
CA ALA A 184 -8.35 -2.42 -3.46
C ALA A 184 -8.71 -0.99 -3.87
N TYR A 185 -7.95 -0.43 -4.82
CA TYR A 185 -8.13 0.94 -5.33
C TYR A 185 -7.86 2.06 -4.31
N ASN A 186 -7.18 1.79 -3.18
CA ASN A 186 -7.05 2.73 -2.05
C ASN A 186 -6.32 4.06 -2.38
N HIS A 187 -5.44 4.05 -3.38
CA HIS A 187 -4.76 5.26 -3.91
C HIS A 187 -5.01 5.47 -5.42
N ASP A 188 -5.93 4.70 -6.01
CA ASP A 188 -6.48 5.03 -7.32
C ASP A 188 -7.30 6.32 -7.19
N TYR A 189 -7.05 7.28 -8.08
CA TYR A 189 -7.61 8.61 -7.94
C TYR A 189 -8.76 8.93 -8.92
N VAL A 190 -9.61 9.83 -8.46
CA VAL A 190 -10.53 10.64 -9.27
C VAL A 190 -9.98 12.06 -9.36
N LEU A 191 -10.54 12.91 -10.22
CA LEU A 191 -10.26 14.34 -10.19
C LEU A 191 -11.30 14.99 -9.28
N TRP A 192 -10.88 15.65 -8.20
CA TRP A 192 -11.77 16.44 -7.37
C TRP A 192 -11.81 17.88 -7.88
N VAL A 193 -13.01 18.47 -7.97
CA VAL A 193 -13.23 19.84 -8.48
C VAL A 193 -14.13 20.65 -7.54
N ARG A 194 -13.86 21.96 -7.44
CA ARG A 194 -14.76 22.95 -6.84
C ARG A 194 -16.00 23.11 -7.72
N GLN A 195 -17.07 22.38 -7.39
CA GLN A 195 -18.36 22.49 -8.07
C GLN A 195 -18.92 23.91 -7.94
N ASP A 196 -18.76 24.56 -6.78
CA ASP A 196 -19.20 25.94 -6.57
C ASP A 196 -18.45 26.95 -7.45
N TRP A 197 -17.23 26.65 -7.91
CA TRP A 197 -16.52 27.46 -8.90
C TRP A 197 -17.07 27.24 -10.31
N LEU A 198 -17.40 26.00 -10.68
CA LEU A 198 -18.05 25.68 -11.96
C LEU A 198 -19.43 26.36 -12.06
N ASP A 199 -20.25 26.24 -11.00
CA ASP A 199 -21.60 26.78 -10.93
C ASP A 199 -21.60 28.32 -11.08
N LYS A 200 -20.72 29.03 -10.33
CA LYS A 200 -20.53 30.48 -10.43
C LYS A 200 -20.12 30.96 -11.83
N LEU A 201 -19.43 30.12 -12.60
CA LEU A 201 -18.94 30.42 -13.95
C LEU A 201 -19.88 29.90 -15.06
N GLY A 202 -20.96 29.20 -14.70
CA GLY A 202 -21.87 28.55 -15.66
C GLY A 202 -21.23 27.40 -16.44
N MET A 203 -20.18 26.78 -15.89
CA MET A 203 -19.37 25.75 -16.55
C MET A 203 -19.81 24.33 -16.14
N LYS A 204 -19.53 23.36 -17.01
CA LYS A 204 -19.63 21.93 -16.70
C LYS A 204 -18.30 21.41 -16.15
N ALA A 205 -18.35 20.25 -15.50
CA ALA A 205 -17.15 19.46 -15.23
C ALA A 205 -16.43 19.11 -16.56
N PRO A 206 -15.09 19.14 -16.61
CA PRO A 206 -14.34 18.81 -17.82
C PRO A 206 -14.38 17.29 -18.11
N GLU A 207 -14.80 16.93 -19.32
CA GLU A 207 -14.78 15.54 -19.80
C GLU A 207 -13.51 15.23 -20.62
N THR A 208 -12.88 16.26 -21.22
CA THR A 208 -11.65 16.15 -22.03
C THR A 208 -10.52 17.03 -21.51
N MET A 209 -9.28 16.76 -21.94
CA MET A 209 -8.12 17.61 -21.66
C MET A 209 -8.28 19.05 -22.18
N ASP A 210 -8.99 19.25 -23.30
CA ASP A 210 -9.28 20.59 -23.83
C ASP A 210 -10.30 21.33 -22.95
N ASP A 211 -11.31 20.63 -22.42
CA ASP A 211 -12.27 21.22 -21.48
C ASP A 211 -11.63 21.52 -20.13
N LEU A 212 -10.71 20.66 -19.69
CA LEU A 212 -9.89 20.89 -18.49
C LEU A 212 -9.07 22.18 -18.63
N GLU A 213 -8.44 22.44 -19.77
CA GLU A 213 -7.73 23.70 -19.98
C GLU A 213 -8.67 24.92 -19.98
N LYS A 214 -9.88 24.82 -20.55
CA LYS A 214 -10.89 25.89 -20.49
C LYS A 214 -11.31 26.17 -19.03
N VAL A 215 -11.50 25.12 -18.23
CA VAL A 215 -11.84 25.22 -16.80
C VAL A 215 -10.67 25.81 -15.99
N MET A 216 -9.43 25.36 -16.23
CA MET A 216 -8.25 25.93 -15.56
C MET A 216 -8.03 27.41 -15.90
N ASP A 217 -8.24 27.80 -17.16
CA ASP A 217 -8.18 29.20 -17.56
C ASP A 217 -9.26 30.05 -16.86
N ALA A 218 -10.50 29.58 -16.87
CA ALA A 218 -11.60 30.28 -16.23
C ALA A 218 -11.40 30.38 -14.71
N PHE A 219 -10.92 29.32 -14.05
CA PHE A 219 -10.55 29.37 -12.64
C PHE A 219 -9.45 30.41 -12.39
N LYS A 220 -8.37 30.43 -13.18
CA LYS A 220 -7.26 31.38 -12.99
C LYS A 220 -7.65 32.83 -13.26
N ASN A 221 -8.38 33.07 -14.36
CA ASN A 221 -8.58 34.39 -14.95
C ASN A 221 -9.95 35.01 -14.63
N LYS A 222 -10.93 34.22 -14.17
CA LYS A 222 -12.23 34.72 -13.67
C LYS A 222 -12.32 34.67 -12.14
N ASN A 223 -11.55 33.80 -11.48
CA ASN A 223 -11.33 33.80 -10.02
C ASN A 223 -12.65 33.93 -9.21
N PRO A 224 -13.53 32.92 -9.24
CA PRO A 224 -14.91 33.01 -8.74
C PRO A 224 -15.06 33.16 -7.21
N ASP A 225 -13.97 33.04 -6.45
CA ASP A 225 -13.91 33.36 -5.01
C ASP A 225 -13.26 34.72 -4.69
N GLY A 226 -12.78 35.47 -5.70
CA GLY A 226 -12.19 36.79 -5.50
C GLY A 226 -10.85 36.78 -4.74
N LEU A 227 -10.11 35.67 -4.82
CA LEU A 227 -8.82 35.48 -4.16
C LEU A 227 -7.76 36.47 -4.69
N ALA A 228 -6.62 36.61 -4.01
CA ALA A 228 -5.47 37.28 -4.61
C ALA A 228 -4.98 36.47 -5.85
N PRO A 229 -4.68 37.11 -7.01
CA PRO A 229 -4.42 36.37 -8.26
C PRO A 229 -3.23 35.40 -8.22
N ASP A 230 -2.26 35.64 -7.35
CA ASP A 230 -1.11 34.77 -7.10
C ASP A 230 -1.49 33.51 -6.30
N LYS A 231 -2.57 33.54 -5.52
CA LYS A 231 -3.03 32.41 -4.69
C LYS A 231 -3.91 31.41 -5.40
N VAL A 232 -4.59 31.81 -6.48
CA VAL A 232 -5.45 30.90 -7.27
C VAL A 232 -4.60 29.77 -7.86
N THR A 233 -4.88 28.53 -7.47
CA THR A 233 -4.24 27.30 -7.97
C THR A 233 -5.28 26.47 -8.73
N PRO A 234 -5.42 26.61 -10.05
CA PRO A 234 -6.45 25.90 -10.81
C PRO A 234 -6.38 24.38 -10.69
N LEU A 235 -5.17 23.80 -10.68
CA LEU A 235 -4.91 22.38 -10.48
C LEU A 235 -3.74 22.20 -9.50
N SER A 236 -4.01 21.64 -8.31
CA SER A 236 -2.99 21.33 -7.31
C SER A 236 -2.36 19.97 -7.61
N ILE A 237 -1.10 19.97 -8.05
CA ILE A 237 -0.29 18.77 -8.29
C ILE A 237 1.15 18.98 -7.81
N GLY A 238 1.88 17.89 -7.59
CA GLY A 238 3.27 17.88 -7.16
C GLY A 238 4.04 16.69 -7.75
N PHE A 239 5.36 16.82 -7.84
CA PHE A 239 6.25 15.78 -8.37
C PHE A 239 7.64 15.80 -7.71
N LYS A 240 7.70 16.14 -6.43
CA LYS A 240 8.91 16.02 -5.60
C LYS A 240 9.29 14.57 -5.32
N THR A 241 8.30 13.75 -4.96
CA THR A 241 8.48 12.34 -4.58
C THR A 241 8.55 11.43 -5.81
N SER A 242 7.60 11.63 -6.74
CA SER A 242 7.35 10.79 -7.90
C SER A 242 6.44 11.54 -8.88
N MET A 243 6.47 11.18 -10.16
CA MET A 243 5.45 11.55 -11.16
C MET A 243 4.23 10.60 -11.12
N ASN A 244 4.27 9.59 -10.25
CA ASN A 244 3.28 8.53 -10.06
C ASN A 244 3.11 8.27 -8.55
N THR A 245 2.07 8.84 -7.95
CA THR A 245 1.87 8.91 -6.49
C THR A 245 0.38 8.93 -6.07
N TRP A 246 0.11 9.03 -4.77
CA TRP A 246 -1.21 8.83 -4.17
C TRP A 246 -2.09 10.09 -4.06
N MET A 247 -1.55 11.30 -4.13
CA MET A 247 -2.35 12.55 -4.10
C MET A 247 -1.60 13.71 -4.74
N GLY A 248 -2.32 14.56 -5.47
CA GLY A 248 -1.71 15.59 -6.32
C GLY A 248 -0.93 14.99 -7.49
N ASP A 249 -1.29 13.77 -7.89
CA ASP A 249 -0.62 12.98 -8.91
C ASP A 249 -0.70 13.61 -10.32
N PRO A 250 0.40 13.64 -11.09
CA PRO A 250 0.41 14.06 -12.49
C PRO A 250 0.40 12.90 -13.50
N SER A 251 0.48 11.63 -13.09
CA SER A 251 0.69 10.48 -13.98
C SER A 251 -0.39 10.37 -15.08
N TRP A 252 -1.65 10.64 -14.75
CA TRP A 252 -2.77 10.65 -15.71
C TRP A 252 -2.64 11.66 -16.86
N ILE A 253 -1.84 12.72 -16.69
CA ILE A 253 -1.57 13.69 -17.76
C ILE A 253 -0.76 13.02 -18.88
N PHE A 254 0.09 12.04 -18.54
CA PHE A 254 0.75 11.14 -19.50
C PHE A 254 -0.19 10.00 -19.93
N GLY A 255 -1.08 9.55 -19.02
CA GLY A 255 -2.10 8.54 -19.29
C GLY A 255 -3.09 8.92 -20.39
N ALA A 256 -3.42 10.21 -20.50
CA ALA A 256 -4.14 10.82 -21.62
C ALA A 256 -3.45 10.62 -22.99
N TYR A 257 -2.16 10.26 -23.00
CA TYR A 257 -1.36 9.96 -24.18
C TYR A 257 -0.86 8.50 -24.22
N GLY A 258 -1.39 7.62 -23.37
CA GLY A 258 -1.20 6.17 -23.44
C GLY A 258 0.06 5.61 -22.78
N THR A 259 0.62 6.30 -21.78
CA THR A 259 1.70 5.75 -20.91
C THR A 259 1.57 6.31 -19.50
N LEU A 260 2.16 5.64 -18.50
CA LEU A 260 2.26 6.14 -17.13
C LEU A 260 3.71 6.06 -16.64
N PRO A 261 4.29 7.15 -16.12
CA PRO A 261 5.68 7.18 -15.66
C PRO A 261 5.94 6.20 -14.51
N GLN A 262 7.21 5.82 -14.37
CA GLN A 262 7.78 5.16 -13.19
C GLN A 262 7.17 3.79 -12.82
N GLN A 263 6.38 3.19 -13.72
CA GLN A 263 5.85 1.83 -13.62
C GLN A 263 6.06 1.02 -14.91
N TRP A 264 5.96 -0.31 -14.82
CA TRP A 264 5.99 -1.20 -15.98
C TRP A 264 4.58 -1.48 -16.49
N ASN A 265 4.34 -1.14 -17.75
CA ASN A 265 3.06 -1.28 -18.42
C ASN A 265 3.14 -2.42 -19.44
N LYS A 266 2.02 -3.08 -19.76
CA LYS A 266 2.00 -4.13 -20.79
C LYS A 266 1.97 -3.48 -22.18
N GLY A 267 3.05 -3.64 -22.94
CA GLY A 267 3.20 -3.14 -24.30
C GLY A 267 2.34 -3.91 -25.31
N ALA A 268 2.21 -3.37 -26.52
CA ALA A 268 1.33 -3.91 -27.57
C ALA A 268 1.72 -5.32 -28.07
N ASN A 269 2.94 -5.77 -27.78
CA ASN A 269 3.45 -7.11 -28.07
C ASN A 269 3.29 -8.10 -26.89
N GLY A 270 2.69 -7.67 -25.78
CA GLY A 270 2.54 -8.45 -24.54
C GLY A 270 3.73 -8.41 -23.58
N SER A 271 4.87 -7.84 -23.99
CA SER A 271 6.04 -7.64 -23.11
C SER A 271 5.85 -6.44 -22.17
N LEU A 272 6.62 -6.36 -21.09
CA LEU A 272 6.59 -5.23 -20.17
C LEU A 272 7.52 -4.10 -20.62
N GLU A 273 6.97 -2.88 -20.62
CA GLU A 273 7.62 -1.66 -21.09
C GLU A 273 7.60 -0.60 -19.97
N TYR A 274 8.78 -0.09 -19.59
CA TYR A 274 8.89 0.99 -18.60
C TYR A 274 8.29 2.28 -19.15
N GLY A 275 7.30 2.85 -18.47
CA GLY A 275 6.45 3.90 -19.04
C GLY A 275 7.16 5.25 -19.26
N SER A 276 8.12 5.59 -18.41
CA SER A 276 8.87 6.86 -18.51
C SER A 276 9.75 7.00 -19.76
N VAL A 277 10.02 5.92 -20.48
CA VAL A 277 10.79 5.96 -21.75
C VAL A 277 9.92 5.83 -23.01
N GLN A 278 8.59 5.89 -22.87
CA GLN A 278 7.66 5.74 -24.00
C GLN A 278 7.31 7.07 -24.69
N PRO A 279 6.95 7.05 -25.99
CA PRO A 279 6.66 8.28 -26.75
C PRO A 279 5.56 9.17 -26.15
N GLY A 280 4.57 8.58 -25.47
CA GLY A 280 3.48 9.31 -24.80
C GLY A 280 3.95 10.26 -23.68
N MET A 281 5.18 10.10 -23.19
CA MET A 281 5.75 11.02 -22.21
C MET A 281 5.94 12.44 -22.78
N LYS A 282 6.26 12.57 -24.07
CA LYS A 282 6.53 13.89 -24.69
C LYS A 282 5.35 14.87 -24.58
N PRO A 283 4.13 14.55 -25.07
CA PRO A 283 2.99 15.46 -24.94
C PRO A 283 2.61 15.74 -23.48
N GLY A 284 2.77 14.79 -22.56
CA GLY A 284 2.55 15.04 -21.12
C GLY A 284 3.56 16.03 -20.52
N LEU A 285 4.87 15.89 -20.83
CA LEU A 285 5.89 16.86 -20.43
C LEU A 285 5.65 18.25 -21.05
N GLN A 286 5.17 18.30 -22.30
CA GLN A 286 4.78 19.55 -22.95
C GLN A 286 3.59 20.20 -22.23
N LYS A 287 2.54 19.43 -21.89
CA LYS A 287 1.38 19.93 -21.15
C LYS A 287 1.75 20.46 -19.77
N LEU A 288 2.55 19.73 -19.00
CA LEU A 288 3.08 20.23 -17.72
C LEU A 288 3.87 21.53 -17.90
N SER A 289 4.70 21.65 -18.94
CA SER A 289 5.44 22.89 -19.23
C SER A 289 4.53 24.06 -19.65
N GLU A 290 3.49 23.79 -20.45
CA GLU A 290 2.47 24.76 -20.84
C GLU A 290 1.67 25.25 -19.62
N TRP A 291 1.19 24.33 -18.78
CA TRP A 291 0.37 24.63 -17.61
C TRP A 291 1.18 25.36 -16.52
N LEU A 292 2.47 25.05 -16.38
CA LEU A 292 3.40 25.80 -15.51
C LEU A 292 3.52 27.26 -15.98
N LYS A 293 3.74 27.47 -17.29
CA LYS A 293 3.87 28.82 -17.90
C LYS A 293 2.57 29.62 -17.85
N LYS A 294 1.41 28.96 -17.98
CA LYS A 294 0.08 29.56 -17.82
C LYS A 294 -0.31 29.81 -16.35
N GLY A 295 0.47 29.30 -15.38
CA GLY A 295 0.15 29.41 -13.95
C GLY A 295 -1.09 28.61 -13.54
N TYR A 296 -1.41 27.54 -14.27
CA TYR A 296 -2.50 26.61 -13.94
C TYR A 296 -2.10 25.60 -12.85
N ILE A 297 -0.80 25.29 -12.76
CA ILE A 297 -0.19 24.43 -11.74
C ILE A 297 0.85 25.24 -10.92
N PRO A 298 1.23 24.78 -9.71
CA PRO A 298 2.16 25.50 -8.84
C PRO A 298 3.55 25.71 -9.47
N GLN A 299 4.17 26.87 -9.25
CA GLN A 299 5.53 27.11 -9.75
C GLN A 299 6.56 26.23 -9.03
N GLU A 300 6.29 25.87 -7.78
CA GLU A 300 7.14 25.04 -6.93
C GLU A 300 6.77 23.55 -6.97
N ALA A 301 6.00 23.08 -7.96
CA ALA A 301 5.49 21.69 -8.02
C ALA A 301 6.58 20.60 -7.93
N ALA A 302 7.80 20.84 -8.43
CA ALA A 302 8.96 19.96 -8.24
C ALA A 302 9.47 19.84 -6.79
N LEU A 303 8.97 20.70 -5.89
CA LEU A 303 9.27 20.73 -4.46
C LEU A 303 8.05 20.35 -3.62
N TRP A 304 6.91 20.05 -4.24
CA TRP A 304 5.67 19.64 -3.58
C TRP A 304 5.61 18.12 -3.51
N ASP A 305 5.69 17.60 -2.30
CA ASP A 305 5.23 16.25 -1.96
C ASP A 305 3.70 16.23 -1.82
N GLU A 306 3.14 15.05 -1.63
CA GLU A 306 1.70 14.80 -1.62
C GLU A 306 1.01 15.63 -0.54
N ASN A 307 1.56 15.69 0.67
CA ASN A 307 1.05 16.54 1.75
C ASN A 307 1.07 18.02 1.38
N LYS A 308 2.10 18.49 0.66
CA LYS A 308 2.17 19.87 0.18
C LYS A 308 1.05 20.19 -0.83
N THR A 309 0.66 19.23 -1.69
CA THR A 309 -0.46 19.43 -2.64
C THR A 309 -1.82 19.61 -1.94
N ALA A 310 -1.98 19.15 -0.69
CA ALA A 310 -3.18 19.37 0.10
C ALA A 310 -3.29 20.79 0.67
N GLU A 311 -2.19 21.54 0.84
CA GLU A 311 -2.24 22.86 1.49
C GLU A 311 -3.15 23.88 0.76
N PRO A 312 -3.10 24.07 -0.58
CA PRO A 312 -4.01 24.97 -1.29
C PRO A 312 -5.48 24.52 -1.20
N THR A 313 -5.70 23.21 -1.08
CA THR A 313 -7.03 22.62 -0.89
C THR A 313 -7.60 22.97 0.49
N VAL A 314 -6.82 22.79 1.55
CA VAL A 314 -7.20 23.23 2.91
C VAL A 314 -7.40 24.75 2.97
N ALA A 315 -6.53 25.52 2.32
CA ALA A 315 -6.60 26.98 2.26
C ALA A 315 -7.76 27.53 1.40
N GLY A 316 -8.48 26.68 0.65
CA GLY A 316 -9.57 27.09 -0.24
C GLY A 316 -9.14 27.76 -1.54
N THR A 317 -7.86 27.70 -1.90
CA THR A 317 -7.29 28.34 -3.09
C THR A 317 -7.08 27.38 -4.28
N ALA A 318 -7.22 26.06 -4.05
CA ALA A 318 -7.30 25.07 -5.11
C ALA A 318 -8.67 25.06 -5.82
N GLY A 319 -8.65 24.98 -7.15
CA GLY A 319 -9.83 24.71 -7.97
C GLY A 319 -10.06 23.21 -8.23
N MET A 320 -8.97 22.46 -8.44
CA MET A 320 -8.95 21.01 -8.66
C MET A 320 -7.77 20.34 -7.97
N ILE A 321 -7.92 19.06 -7.61
CA ILE A 321 -6.84 18.19 -7.13
C ILE A 321 -7.14 16.72 -7.51
N PRO A 322 -6.21 15.99 -8.16
CA PRO A 322 -6.35 14.56 -8.37
C PRO A 322 -5.98 13.80 -7.08
N GLY A 323 -6.82 12.85 -6.69
CA GLY A 323 -6.53 11.95 -5.57
C GLY A 323 -7.70 11.01 -5.20
N PRO A 324 -7.52 10.13 -4.22
CA PRO A 324 -8.38 8.96 -3.97
C PRO A 324 -9.79 9.30 -3.49
N TYR A 325 -10.65 8.28 -3.54
CA TYR A 325 -12.07 8.38 -3.17
C TYR A 325 -12.31 8.89 -1.74
N TRP A 326 -11.38 8.64 -0.82
CA TRP A 326 -11.52 9.00 0.59
C TRP A 326 -11.21 10.47 0.88
N MET A 327 -10.76 11.24 -0.12
CA MET A 327 -10.33 12.63 0.11
C MET A 327 -11.45 13.56 0.62
N SER A 328 -12.74 13.19 0.50
CA SER A 328 -13.81 13.99 1.09
C SER A 328 -13.66 14.13 2.61
N GLY A 329 -13.10 13.12 3.29
CA GLY A 329 -12.82 13.15 4.73
C GLY A 329 -11.46 13.77 5.10
N TRP A 330 -10.49 13.84 4.19
CA TRP A 330 -9.29 14.68 4.32
C TRP A 330 -8.53 14.71 2.99
N PRO A 331 -8.10 15.87 2.46
CA PRO A 331 -8.16 17.21 3.04
C PRO A 331 -9.46 18.00 2.74
N LEU A 332 -10.37 17.48 1.92
CA LEU A 332 -11.43 18.32 1.31
C LEU A 332 -12.46 18.85 2.31
N GLN A 333 -12.76 18.14 3.41
CA GLN A 333 -13.62 18.68 4.47
C GLN A 333 -12.99 19.89 5.19
N ASP A 334 -11.67 20.01 5.23
CA ASP A 334 -11.00 21.12 5.92
C ASP A 334 -11.08 22.43 5.13
N THR A 335 -11.37 22.38 3.83
CA THR A 335 -11.54 23.56 2.97
C THR A 335 -12.56 24.55 3.53
N VAL A 336 -13.68 24.07 4.12
CA VAL A 336 -14.75 24.95 4.61
C VAL A 336 -14.34 25.80 5.82
N LYS A 337 -13.19 25.49 6.46
CA LYS A 337 -12.60 26.30 7.54
C LYS A 337 -12.04 27.63 7.02
N ASN A 338 -11.67 27.69 5.74
CA ASN A 338 -11.10 28.88 5.07
C ASN A 338 -12.01 29.43 3.95
N ALA A 339 -12.76 28.56 3.26
CA ALA A 339 -13.74 28.93 2.24
C ALA A 339 -15.12 28.30 2.54
N PRO A 340 -15.97 28.92 3.38
CA PRO A 340 -17.18 28.28 3.93
C PRO A 340 -18.27 27.89 2.91
N SER A 341 -18.19 28.38 1.66
CA SER A 341 -19.10 27.99 0.57
C SER A 341 -18.55 26.91 -0.37
N ALA A 342 -17.36 26.36 -0.08
CA ALA A 342 -16.71 25.39 -0.97
C ALA A 342 -17.49 24.08 -1.06
N VAL A 343 -17.73 23.62 -2.29
CA VAL A 343 -18.36 22.33 -2.58
C VAL A 343 -17.44 21.52 -3.48
N TRP A 344 -16.75 20.55 -2.91
CA TRP A 344 -15.97 19.57 -3.69
C TRP A 344 -16.86 18.48 -4.25
N LYS A 345 -16.62 18.08 -5.51
CA LYS A 345 -17.24 16.90 -6.14
C LYS A 345 -16.17 16.06 -6.86
N PRO A 346 -16.31 14.72 -6.83
CA PRO A 346 -15.48 13.82 -7.60
C PRO A 346 -15.98 13.77 -9.04
N ILE A 347 -15.08 13.88 -10.00
CA ILE A 347 -15.37 13.74 -11.43
C ILE A 347 -14.38 12.76 -12.06
N LYS A 348 -14.74 12.28 -13.27
CA LYS A 348 -13.90 11.38 -14.05
C LYS A 348 -12.59 12.06 -14.42
N ILE A 349 -11.51 11.27 -14.51
CA ILE A 349 -10.25 11.69 -15.11
C ILE A 349 -10.54 12.10 -16.57
N PRO A 350 -10.28 13.34 -16.99
CA PRO A 350 -10.58 13.81 -18.34
C PRO A 350 -9.82 13.01 -19.41
N ALA A 351 -10.47 12.73 -20.53
CA ALA A 351 -9.87 11.98 -21.62
C ALA A 351 -8.97 12.85 -22.52
N GLY A 352 -7.86 12.28 -22.96
CA GLY A 352 -7.00 12.83 -24.01
C GLY A 352 -7.49 12.48 -25.42
N PRO A 353 -6.62 12.66 -26.43
CA PRO A 353 -6.89 12.27 -27.81
C PRO A 353 -7.33 10.81 -27.94
N ASP A 354 -8.15 10.53 -28.96
CA ASP A 354 -8.76 9.21 -29.22
C ASP A 354 -9.58 8.64 -28.03
N ASN A 355 -10.05 9.51 -27.12
CA ASN A 355 -10.71 9.15 -25.87
C ASN A 355 -9.83 8.28 -24.94
N LYS A 356 -8.51 8.43 -25.00
CA LYS A 356 -7.55 7.72 -24.14
C LYS A 356 -7.51 8.34 -22.75
N ALA A 357 -7.52 7.48 -21.72
CA ALA A 357 -7.17 7.85 -20.36
C ALA A 357 -6.51 6.65 -19.68
N MET A 358 -5.58 6.92 -18.76
CA MET A 358 -4.98 5.96 -17.84
C MET A 358 -4.72 6.68 -16.52
N ARG A 359 -4.74 5.94 -15.41
CA ARG A 359 -4.28 6.41 -14.09
C ARG A 359 -3.44 5.34 -13.40
N HIS A 360 -2.66 5.74 -12.40
CA HIS A 360 -2.06 4.79 -11.47
C HIS A 360 -3.13 3.81 -10.92
N GLY A 361 -2.81 2.52 -10.97
CA GLY A 361 -3.58 1.46 -10.34
C GLY A 361 -2.82 0.84 -9.17
N THR A 362 -3.50 0.68 -8.04
CA THR A 362 -2.87 0.20 -6.79
C THR A 362 -2.76 -1.32 -6.69
N GLN A 363 -1.64 -1.79 -6.14
CA GLN A 363 -1.52 -3.17 -5.64
C GLN A 363 -2.29 -3.32 -4.34
N TYR A 364 -2.68 -4.55 -3.98
CA TYR A 364 -3.40 -4.83 -2.73
C TYR A 364 -2.44 -5.00 -1.54
N THR A 365 -1.30 -4.31 -1.55
CA THR A 365 -0.23 -4.39 -0.56
C THR A 365 0.39 -3.02 -0.29
N ASN A 366 0.68 -2.73 0.99
CA ASN A 366 1.38 -1.51 1.43
C ASN A 366 2.71 -1.82 2.16
N GLY A 367 3.13 -3.08 2.25
CA GLY A 367 4.37 -3.46 2.92
C GLY A 367 4.56 -4.97 3.08
N VAL A 368 5.47 -5.34 4.00
CA VAL A 368 5.82 -6.73 4.33
C VAL A 368 6.18 -6.87 5.80
N VAL A 369 5.89 -8.04 6.36
CA VAL A 369 6.40 -8.50 7.66
C VAL A 369 7.44 -9.60 7.44
N LEU A 370 8.63 -9.40 7.99
CA LEU A 370 9.71 -10.38 8.00
C LEU A 370 9.81 -10.99 9.41
N ILE A 371 9.86 -12.32 9.49
CA ILE A 371 10.01 -13.08 10.75
C ILE A 371 11.44 -13.61 10.83
N ASN A 372 12.13 -13.35 11.93
CA ASN A 372 13.51 -13.77 12.17
C ASN A 372 13.62 -15.29 12.38
N LYS A 373 14.63 -15.94 11.79
CA LYS A 373 14.89 -17.39 11.97
C LYS A 373 15.20 -17.79 13.43
N GLN A 374 15.58 -16.84 14.28
CA GLN A 374 15.85 -17.06 15.70
C GLN A 374 14.61 -16.85 16.59
N MET A 375 13.48 -16.39 16.05
CA MET A 375 12.25 -16.18 16.83
C MET A 375 11.74 -17.50 17.44
N GLN A 376 11.63 -17.55 18.77
CA GLN A 376 11.29 -18.77 19.50
C GLN A 376 9.79 -19.12 19.45
N HIS A 377 8.93 -18.10 19.30
CA HIS A 377 7.46 -18.22 19.35
C HIS A 377 6.76 -17.57 18.15
N PRO A 378 7.06 -17.96 16.89
CA PRO A 378 6.45 -17.35 15.71
C PRO A 378 4.91 -17.45 15.72
N GLU A 379 4.34 -18.49 16.34
CA GLU A 379 2.90 -18.68 16.50
C GLU A 379 2.21 -17.55 17.31
N ALA A 380 2.95 -16.79 18.11
CA ALA A 380 2.44 -15.63 18.83
C ALA A 380 2.10 -14.47 17.89
N PHE A 381 2.92 -14.23 16.85
CA PHE A 381 2.63 -13.23 15.83
C PHE A 381 1.36 -13.58 15.04
N PHE A 382 1.17 -14.86 14.69
CA PHE A 382 -0.05 -15.32 14.03
C PHE A 382 -1.29 -15.21 14.95
N THR A 383 -1.18 -15.54 16.24
CA THR A 383 -2.28 -15.34 17.21
C THR A 383 -2.74 -13.88 17.27
N TYR A 384 -1.80 -12.94 17.27
CA TYR A 384 -2.06 -11.50 17.24
C TYR A 384 -2.70 -11.04 15.92
N GLN A 385 -2.12 -11.46 14.78
CA GLN A 385 -2.59 -11.04 13.45
C GLN A 385 -3.93 -11.66 13.03
N ASN A 386 -4.14 -12.94 13.32
CA ASN A 386 -5.42 -13.62 13.07
C ASN A 386 -6.56 -12.81 13.69
N TYR A 387 -6.38 -12.32 14.92
CA TYR A 387 -7.44 -11.62 15.66
C TYR A 387 -7.82 -10.31 14.97
N LEU A 388 -6.83 -9.60 14.46
CA LEU A 388 -7.06 -8.40 13.66
C LEU A 388 -7.77 -8.74 12.33
N PHE A 389 -7.49 -9.88 11.70
CA PHE A 389 -8.22 -10.32 10.50
C PHE A 389 -9.66 -10.76 10.80
N ASP A 390 -9.88 -11.67 11.74
CA ASP A 390 -11.19 -12.27 12.00
C ASP A 390 -12.14 -11.34 12.78
N HIS A 391 -11.62 -10.45 13.64
CA HIS A 391 -12.45 -9.59 14.49
C HIS A 391 -12.44 -8.10 14.13
N TYR A 392 -11.37 -7.56 13.50
CA TYR A 392 -11.28 -6.13 13.15
C TYR A 392 -11.45 -5.86 11.63
N ALA A 393 -10.82 -6.65 10.77
CA ALA A 393 -10.99 -6.55 9.32
C ALA A 393 -12.33 -7.16 8.90
N ASN A 394 -12.65 -8.36 9.39
CA ASN A 394 -13.93 -9.06 9.22
C ASN A 394 -14.91 -8.77 10.38
N ALA A 395 -14.93 -7.53 10.89
CA ALA A 395 -15.71 -7.15 12.05
C ALA A 395 -17.23 -7.34 11.84
N LYS A 396 -17.83 -8.28 12.59
CA LYS A 396 -19.28 -8.49 12.62
C LYS A 396 -20.01 -7.21 13.04
N PRO A 397 -21.19 -6.87 12.47
CA PRO A 397 -21.93 -5.64 12.77
C PRO A 397 -22.23 -5.37 14.26
N ASP A 398 -22.32 -6.45 15.03
CA ASP A 398 -22.71 -6.55 16.45
C ASP A 398 -21.56 -7.00 17.38
N GLY A 399 -20.36 -7.28 16.85
CA GLY A 399 -19.23 -7.76 17.64
C GLY A 399 -18.44 -6.67 18.38
N ASP A 400 -17.55 -7.09 19.30
CA ASP A 400 -16.75 -6.23 20.18
C ASP A 400 -16.04 -5.06 19.48
N LEU A 401 -15.53 -5.29 18.26
CA LEU A 401 -14.78 -4.31 17.46
C LEU A 401 -15.61 -3.67 16.34
N SER A 402 -16.94 -3.83 16.35
CA SER A 402 -17.85 -3.37 15.28
C SER A 402 -17.89 -1.86 15.07
N ASN A 403 -17.22 -1.09 15.95
CA ASN A 403 -17.14 0.37 15.93
C ASN A 403 -15.70 0.91 15.81
N GLY A 404 -14.67 0.07 15.95
CA GLY A 404 -13.24 0.45 16.00
C GLY A 404 -12.44 -0.47 16.95
N LEU A 405 -11.13 -0.22 17.11
CA LEU A 405 -10.23 -1.09 17.87
C LEU A 405 -10.02 -0.65 19.33
N PHE A 406 -9.84 0.64 19.58
CA PHE A 406 -9.45 1.20 20.88
C PHE A 406 -10.33 2.40 21.25
N LYS A 407 -11.36 2.16 22.08
CA LYS A 407 -12.30 3.21 22.51
C LYS A 407 -11.55 4.39 23.14
N GLY A 408 -11.89 5.59 22.67
CA GLY A 408 -11.23 6.84 23.03
C GLY A 408 -9.97 7.16 22.22
N TYR A 409 -9.56 6.35 21.24
CA TYR A 409 -8.41 6.65 20.36
C TYR A 409 -8.82 6.76 18.89
N ASP A 410 -9.23 5.65 18.27
CA ASP A 410 -9.70 5.59 16.88
C ASP A 410 -11.22 5.72 16.76
N TYR A 411 -11.98 5.37 17.80
CA TYR A 411 -13.43 5.58 17.89
C TYR A 411 -13.88 6.01 19.29
N ASP A 412 -15.04 6.66 19.39
CA ASP A 412 -15.76 6.81 20.67
C ASP A 412 -17.28 6.89 20.43
N LEU A 413 -18.08 6.75 21.49
CA LEU A 413 -19.54 6.72 21.45
C LEU A 413 -20.14 7.90 22.24
N ASP A 414 -21.25 8.44 21.74
CA ASP A 414 -22.01 9.50 22.43
C ASP A 414 -22.80 8.94 23.63
N ALA A 415 -23.51 9.84 24.33
CA ALA A 415 -24.35 9.47 25.49
C ALA A 415 -25.52 8.51 25.16
N ASN A 416 -25.81 8.29 23.87
CA ASN A 416 -26.83 7.37 23.37
C ASN A 416 -26.22 6.05 22.84
N GLY A 417 -24.90 5.89 22.90
CA GLY A 417 -24.17 4.74 22.36
C GLY A 417 -23.89 4.79 20.85
N LYS A 418 -24.15 5.92 20.18
CA LYS A 418 -23.88 6.10 18.74
C LYS A 418 -22.42 6.51 18.50
N LEU A 419 -21.81 5.97 17.44
CA LEU A 419 -20.47 6.33 16.99
C LEU A 419 -20.34 7.85 16.75
N MET A 420 -19.34 8.48 17.38
CA MET A 420 -18.99 9.88 17.19
C MET A 420 -17.99 10.08 16.06
N SER A 421 -18.04 11.26 15.44
CA SER A 421 -17.02 11.72 14.49
C SER A 421 -15.67 11.90 15.19
N ILE A 422 -14.58 11.55 14.52
CA ILE A 422 -13.22 11.52 15.09
C ILE A 422 -12.75 12.87 15.63
N ASP A 423 -13.24 13.99 15.07
CA ASP A 423 -12.96 15.35 15.56
C ASP A 423 -13.49 15.61 16.97
N LYS A 424 -14.47 14.80 17.44
CA LYS A 424 -15.15 14.93 18.74
C LYS A 424 -14.70 13.90 19.77
N ILE A 425 -13.73 13.05 19.45
CA ILE A 425 -13.16 12.10 20.42
C ILE A 425 -12.49 12.88 21.58
N PRO A 426 -12.84 12.60 22.85
CA PRO A 426 -12.22 13.24 24.01
C PRO A 426 -10.69 13.09 24.04
N GLY A 427 -9.99 14.21 24.25
CA GLY A 427 -8.54 14.27 24.15
C GLY A 427 -7.99 14.12 22.71
N GLY A 428 -8.85 14.24 21.69
CA GLY A 428 -8.51 14.21 20.27
C GLY A 428 -8.35 12.80 19.69
N TYR A 429 -8.68 12.66 18.41
CA TYR A 429 -8.39 11.45 17.63
C TYR A 429 -6.88 11.15 17.57
N VAL A 430 -6.56 9.86 17.64
CA VAL A 430 -5.21 9.33 17.47
C VAL A 430 -5.30 8.07 16.62
N ASN A 431 -4.52 8.01 15.53
CA ASN A 431 -4.48 6.83 14.64
C ASN A 431 -3.68 5.69 15.28
N SER A 432 -4.24 5.08 16.32
CA SER A 432 -3.66 3.98 17.11
C SER A 432 -3.52 2.67 16.32
N ILE A 433 -4.09 2.58 15.11
CA ILE A 433 -3.83 1.47 14.18
C ILE A 433 -2.36 1.46 13.72
N ARG A 434 -1.68 2.63 13.74
CA ARG A 434 -0.25 2.76 13.44
C ARG A 434 0.69 2.33 14.59
N TYR A 435 0.14 1.79 15.68
CA TYR A 435 0.91 1.18 16.79
C TYR A 435 1.00 -0.35 16.70
N LEU A 436 0.35 -0.97 15.70
CA LEU A 436 0.22 -2.42 15.60
C LEU A 436 1.47 -3.06 14.96
N LEU A 437 1.67 -4.36 15.16
CA LEU A 437 2.70 -5.15 14.45
C LEU A 437 2.32 -5.45 12.97
N VAL A 438 1.54 -4.56 12.35
CA VAL A 438 1.10 -4.61 10.96
C VAL A 438 0.85 -3.17 10.46
N ARG A 439 1.39 -2.83 9.29
CA ARG A 439 1.25 -1.47 8.72
C ARG A 439 -0.22 -1.15 8.44
N ASP A 440 -0.72 -0.08 9.06
CA ASP A 440 -2.06 0.46 8.85
C ASP A 440 -3.23 -0.52 9.07
N GLY A 441 -2.99 -1.58 9.87
CA GLY A 441 -3.98 -2.55 10.36
C GLY A 441 -4.19 -3.76 9.44
N ALA A 442 -4.93 -4.77 9.94
CA ALA A 442 -5.41 -5.85 9.08
C ALA A 442 -6.49 -5.32 8.12
N ARG A 443 -6.36 -5.63 6.83
CA ARG A 443 -7.24 -5.18 5.74
C ARG A 443 -7.61 -6.36 4.85
N ILE A 444 -8.88 -6.46 4.48
CA ILE A 444 -9.38 -7.37 3.45
C ILE A 444 -9.56 -6.52 2.19
N PRO A 445 -8.84 -6.77 1.08
CA PRO A 445 -8.68 -5.77 0.02
C PRO A 445 -10.00 -5.24 -0.55
N ASP A 446 -10.94 -6.11 -0.91
CA ASP A 446 -12.22 -5.71 -1.50
C ASP A 446 -13.26 -5.17 -0.49
N ALA A 447 -13.02 -5.25 0.81
CA ALA A 447 -14.01 -4.93 1.84
C ALA A 447 -14.38 -3.44 1.88
N GLN A 448 -13.40 -2.53 1.73
CA GLN A 448 -13.67 -1.10 1.71
C GLN A 448 -14.47 -0.71 0.46
N MET A 449 -14.10 -1.20 -0.73
CA MET A 449 -14.83 -0.87 -1.95
C MET A 449 -16.27 -1.42 -1.92
N LYS A 450 -16.49 -2.62 -1.36
CA LYS A 450 -17.84 -3.16 -1.11
C LYS A 450 -18.66 -2.27 -0.18
N ALA A 451 -18.09 -1.83 0.94
CA ALA A 451 -18.76 -0.92 1.88
C ALA A 451 -19.13 0.42 1.21
N LEU A 452 -18.25 0.97 0.38
CA LEU A 452 -18.50 2.23 -0.33
C LEU A 452 -19.60 2.11 -1.39
N LEU A 453 -19.62 1.03 -2.16
CA LEU A 453 -20.68 0.80 -3.15
C LEU A 453 -22.03 0.49 -2.49
N SER A 454 -22.03 -0.27 -1.38
CA SER A 454 -23.20 -0.51 -0.51
C SER A 454 -23.86 0.81 -0.07
N LEU A 455 -23.06 1.75 0.43
CA LEU A 455 -23.52 3.09 0.81
C LEU A 455 -23.94 3.95 -0.39
N ALA A 456 -23.25 3.85 -1.53
CA ALA A 456 -23.55 4.63 -2.73
C ALA A 456 -24.89 4.24 -3.38
N ASP A 457 -25.33 3.00 -3.19
CA ASP A 457 -26.65 2.51 -3.61
C ASP A 457 -27.72 2.63 -2.49
N GLY A 458 -27.39 3.29 -1.37
CA GLY A 458 -28.34 3.73 -0.35
C GLY A 458 -28.58 2.76 0.82
N ALA A 459 -27.67 1.82 1.08
CA ALA A 459 -27.79 0.91 2.23
C ALA A 459 -27.57 1.62 3.58
N GLU A 460 -28.33 1.22 4.61
CA GLU A 460 -28.08 1.60 6.00
C GLU A 460 -26.77 0.98 6.51
N PRO A 461 -25.87 1.76 7.15
CA PRO A 461 -24.54 1.30 7.56
C PRO A 461 -24.58 0.24 8.67
N LYS A 462 -23.97 -0.93 8.42
CA LYS A 462 -24.00 -2.08 9.36
C LYS A 462 -22.61 -2.53 9.78
N THR A 463 -21.70 -2.68 8.82
CA THR A 463 -20.30 -3.06 9.07
C THR A 463 -19.51 -1.92 9.68
N ARG A 464 -18.35 -2.24 10.29
CA ARG A 464 -17.43 -1.23 10.84
C ARG A 464 -17.04 -0.17 9.80
N LEU A 465 -16.77 -0.58 8.56
CA LEU A 465 -16.35 0.30 7.47
C LEU A 465 -17.48 1.21 6.99
N GLU A 466 -18.71 0.70 6.87
CA GLU A 466 -19.87 1.53 6.50
C GLU A 466 -20.20 2.58 7.57
N LYS A 467 -20.12 2.20 8.86
CA LYS A 467 -20.32 3.12 10.00
C LYS A 467 -19.26 4.22 9.99
N ASP A 468 -17.99 3.87 9.84
CA ASP A 468 -16.85 4.79 9.78
C ASP A 468 -17.00 5.80 8.63
N VAL A 469 -17.25 5.33 7.40
CA VAL A 469 -17.48 6.21 6.25
C VAL A 469 -18.63 7.18 6.48
N MET A 470 -19.79 6.71 6.96
CA MET A 470 -20.95 7.58 7.16
C MET A 470 -20.80 8.58 8.31
N VAL A 471 -19.87 8.35 9.24
CA VAL A 471 -19.63 9.23 10.39
C VAL A 471 -18.45 10.19 10.16
N ASN A 472 -17.39 9.76 9.48
CA ASN A 472 -16.13 10.51 9.35
C ASN A 472 -15.84 11.06 7.94
N TYR A 473 -16.50 10.55 6.90
CA TYR A 473 -16.23 10.92 5.49
C TYR A 473 -17.48 11.44 4.74
N GLY A 474 -18.66 11.00 5.16
CA GLY A 474 -19.95 11.36 4.57
C GLY A 474 -20.18 10.81 3.17
N LYS A 475 -21.32 11.21 2.58
CA LYS A 475 -21.85 10.67 1.31
C LYS A 475 -20.98 10.88 0.06
N ASP A 476 -20.03 11.83 0.10
CA ASP A 476 -19.22 12.17 -1.07
C ASP A 476 -18.07 11.17 -1.30
N THR A 477 -17.63 10.43 -0.28
CA THR A 477 -16.66 9.33 -0.43
C THR A 477 -17.29 8.10 -1.15
N PRO A 478 -18.49 7.61 -0.79
CA PRO A 478 -19.25 6.65 -1.61
C PRO A 478 -19.51 7.11 -3.05
N ALA A 479 -19.84 8.39 -3.26
CA ALA A 479 -20.02 8.95 -4.60
C ALA A 479 -18.71 8.92 -5.42
N ALA A 480 -17.57 9.24 -4.79
CA ALA A 480 -16.26 9.17 -5.42
C ALA A 480 -15.86 7.73 -5.79
N ALA A 481 -16.17 6.76 -4.93
CA ALA A 481 -15.96 5.33 -5.23
C ALA A 481 -16.78 4.87 -6.46
N LYS A 482 -18.01 5.37 -6.63
CA LYS A 482 -18.82 5.09 -7.82
C LYS A 482 -18.17 5.66 -9.09
N VAL A 483 -17.75 6.94 -9.07
CA VAL A 483 -17.00 7.58 -10.17
C VAL A 483 -15.70 6.84 -10.49
N LEU A 484 -14.98 6.37 -9.46
CA LEU A 484 -13.74 5.60 -9.58
C LEU A 484 -13.96 4.28 -10.33
N MET A 485 -15.03 3.56 -10.00
CA MET A 485 -15.37 2.25 -10.57
C MET A 485 -16.01 2.36 -11.96
N GLU A 486 -16.70 3.46 -12.27
CA GLU A 486 -17.07 3.82 -13.66
C GLU A 486 -15.85 4.08 -14.57
N GLN A 487 -14.65 4.19 -13.98
CA GLN A 487 -13.36 4.28 -14.65
C GLN A 487 -12.38 3.16 -14.22
N LYS A 488 -12.89 2.00 -13.78
CA LYS A 488 -12.04 0.86 -13.38
C LYS A 488 -11.06 0.41 -14.49
N ASP A 489 -11.49 0.49 -15.76
CA ASP A 489 -10.74 -0.07 -16.89
C ASP A 489 -9.57 0.83 -17.35
N ILE A 490 -9.41 2.01 -16.73
CA ILE A 490 -8.24 2.88 -16.88
C ILE A 490 -7.29 2.83 -15.66
N SER A 491 -7.57 1.95 -14.68
CA SER A 491 -6.68 1.65 -13.56
C SER A 491 -5.54 0.75 -14.03
N MET A 492 -4.34 1.30 -14.14
CA MET A 492 -3.18 0.58 -14.66
C MET A 492 -2.21 0.27 -13.52
N LYS A 493 -2.33 -0.93 -12.94
CA LYS A 493 -1.33 -1.42 -11.97
C LYS A 493 0.03 -1.63 -12.64
N ASP A 494 1.11 -1.39 -11.90
CA ASP A 494 2.45 -1.86 -12.32
C ASP A 494 2.40 -3.39 -12.54
N GLN A 495 2.85 -3.84 -13.70
CA GLN A 495 2.89 -5.25 -14.05
C GLN A 495 4.14 -5.96 -13.50
N PHE A 496 5.18 -5.22 -13.13
CA PHE A 496 6.33 -5.75 -12.40
C PHE A 496 6.04 -5.80 -10.90
N THR A 497 5.62 -6.97 -10.43
CA THR A 497 5.46 -7.28 -8.99
C THR A 497 6.60 -8.17 -8.46
N GLY A 498 7.70 -8.28 -9.21
CA GLY A 498 8.85 -9.12 -8.86
C GLY A 498 9.78 -8.48 -7.81
N PRO A 499 10.72 -9.26 -7.25
CA PRO A 499 11.76 -8.72 -6.40
C PRO A 499 12.75 -7.86 -7.22
N THR A 500 13.26 -6.79 -6.60
CA THR A 500 14.18 -5.83 -7.25
C THR A 500 15.36 -6.51 -7.95
N THR A 501 15.51 -6.28 -9.26
CA THR A 501 16.44 -7.04 -10.12
C THR A 501 17.92 -6.71 -9.84
N PRO A 502 18.88 -7.55 -10.26
CA PRO A 502 20.31 -7.29 -10.07
C PRO A 502 20.76 -5.94 -10.63
N THR A 503 20.27 -5.54 -11.81
CA THR A 503 20.63 -4.24 -12.40
C THR A 503 19.87 -3.08 -11.77
N MET A 504 18.62 -3.27 -11.30
CA MET A 504 17.96 -2.26 -10.47
C MET A 504 18.80 -1.95 -9.23
N LYS A 505 19.21 -2.97 -8.45
CA LYS A 505 20.05 -2.80 -7.25
C LYS A 505 21.36 -2.04 -7.50
N ALA A 506 21.91 -2.14 -8.72
CA ALA A 506 23.18 -1.52 -9.10
C ALA A 506 23.06 -0.17 -9.83
N LYS A 507 21.87 0.20 -10.33
CA LYS A 507 21.68 1.34 -11.26
C LYS A 507 20.47 2.24 -10.99
N LYS A 508 19.43 1.78 -10.27
CA LYS A 508 18.14 2.48 -10.22
C LYS A 508 18.27 3.93 -9.74
N ASP A 509 19.00 4.18 -8.65
CA ASP A 509 19.26 5.52 -8.11
C ASP A 509 19.84 6.51 -9.14
N TYR A 510 20.67 6.03 -10.08
CA TYR A 510 21.21 6.85 -11.16
C TYR A 510 20.18 7.08 -12.28
N LEU A 511 19.43 6.04 -12.64
CA LEU A 511 18.38 6.09 -13.67
C LEU A 511 17.23 7.01 -13.26
N ASP A 512 16.73 6.87 -12.03
CA ASP A 512 15.69 7.71 -11.43
C ASP A 512 16.13 9.18 -11.36
N LYS A 513 17.42 9.42 -11.08
CA LYS A 513 18.00 10.76 -11.02
C LYS A 513 18.08 11.43 -12.39
N ILE A 514 18.55 10.74 -13.43
CA ILE A 514 18.60 11.34 -14.79
C ILE A 514 17.20 11.55 -15.36
N GLU A 515 16.25 10.67 -15.05
CA GLU A 515 14.83 10.81 -15.39
C GLU A 515 14.24 12.07 -14.73
N SER A 516 14.31 12.14 -13.40
CA SER A 516 13.78 13.27 -12.61
C SER A 516 14.43 14.59 -13.00
N GLN A 517 15.74 14.60 -13.26
CA GLN A 517 16.44 15.80 -13.73
C GLN A 517 15.96 16.23 -15.12
N THR A 518 15.91 15.32 -16.10
CA THR A 518 15.49 15.68 -17.47
C THR A 518 14.02 16.12 -17.51
N PHE A 519 13.12 15.44 -16.80
CA PHE A 519 11.70 15.82 -16.76
C PHE A 519 11.53 17.21 -16.15
N ASN A 520 12.19 17.49 -15.02
CA ASN A 520 12.17 18.82 -14.41
C ASN A 520 12.80 19.88 -15.32
N GLU A 521 13.90 19.59 -16.01
CA GLU A 521 14.50 20.54 -16.95
C GLU A 521 13.60 20.84 -18.16
N ILE A 522 12.86 19.87 -18.69
CA ILE A 522 11.89 20.07 -19.78
C ILE A 522 10.66 20.85 -19.29
N ILE A 523 10.07 20.45 -18.15
CA ILE A 523 8.86 21.09 -17.60
C ILE A 523 9.13 22.58 -17.30
N TYR A 524 10.24 22.90 -16.64
CA TYR A 524 10.65 24.28 -16.35
C TYR A 524 11.27 25.01 -17.55
N GLY A 525 11.29 24.42 -18.74
CA GLY A 525 11.76 25.06 -19.98
C GLY A 525 13.26 25.34 -20.03
N LYS A 526 14.06 24.68 -19.19
CA LYS A 526 15.54 24.73 -19.22
C LYS A 526 16.11 23.90 -20.37
N GLN A 527 15.36 22.90 -20.85
CA GLN A 527 15.69 22.06 -22.01
C GLN A 527 14.51 22.02 -23.00
N PRO A 528 14.77 21.82 -24.30
CA PRO A 528 13.72 21.55 -25.29
C PRO A 528 13.18 20.13 -25.13
N ILE A 529 11.98 19.88 -25.65
CA ILE A 529 11.33 18.54 -25.59
C ILE A 529 12.16 17.42 -26.26
N SER A 530 13.05 17.75 -27.20
CA SER A 530 13.98 16.81 -27.82
C SER A 530 15.04 16.25 -26.85
N ALA A 531 15.26 16.88 -25.69
CA ALA A 531 16.12 16.31 -24.64
C ALA A 531 15.58 14.97 -24.10
N PHE A 532 14.27 14.71 -24.24
CA PHE A 532 13.67 13.41 -23.93
C PHE A 532 14.29 12.27 -24.75
N ASP A 533 14.57 12.49 -26.04
CA ASP A 533 15.15 11.45 -26.90
C ASP A 533 16.58 11.07 -26.45
N THR A 534 17.38 12.07 -26.07
CA THR A 534 18.71 11.87 -25.47
C THR A 534 18.63 11.16 -24.12
N PHE A 535 17.64 11.50 -23.29
CA PHE A 535 17.37 10.81 -22.03
C PHE A 535 17.02 9.33 -22.26
N VAL A 536 16.10 9.00 -23.18
CA VAL A 536 15.73 7.60 -23.46
C VAL A 536 16.94 6.78 -23.91
N GLN A 537 17.80 7.34 -24.77
CA GLN A 537 19.05 6.69 -25.19
C GLN A 537 20.00 6.47 -24.01
N THR A 538 20.15 7.48 -23.16
CA THR A 538 21.05 7.44 -21.98
C THR A 538 20.55 6.46 -20.91
N TRP A 539 19.25 6.47 -20.60
CA TRP A 539 18.60 5.57 -19.65
C TRP A 539 18.76 4.10 -20.05
N LYS A 540 18.53 3.79 -21.34
CA LYS A 540 18.73 2.43 -21.89
C LYS A 540 20.19 2.00 -21.75
N ALA A 541 21.13 2.81 -22.25
CA ALA A 541 22.57 2.52 -22.24
C ALA A 541 23.19 2.46 -20.82
N ALA A 542 22.62 3.17 -19.84
CA ALA A 542 23.08 3.16 -18.45
C ALA A 542 22.65 1.92 -17.65
N GLY A 543 21.84 1.04 -18.22
CA GLY A 543 21.38 -0.21 -17.63
C GLY A 543 19.88 -0.47 -17.75
N GLY A 544 19.08 0.54 -18.14
CA GLY A 544 17.63 0.40 -18.26
C GLY A 544 17.17 -0.64 -19.30
N GLU A 545 17.96 -0.88 -20.34
CA GLU A 545 17.71 -1.98 -21.29
C GLU A 545 17.94 -3.35 -20.65
N GLN A 546 18.98 -3.50 -19.84
CA GLN A 546 19.22 -4.74 -19.08
C GLN A 546 18.12 -4.96 -18.02
N ILE A 547 17.68 -3.91 -17.31
CA ILE A 547 16.54 -4.00 -16.40
C ILE A 547 15.27 -4.43 -17.16
N THR A 548 15.03 -3.88 -18.36
CA THR A 548 13.89 -4.26 -19.20
C THR A 548 13.91 -5.77 -19.53
N ASN A 549 15.09 -6.34 -19.81
CA ASN A 549 15.25 -7.77 -20.02
C ASN A 549 15.01 -8.57 -18.74
N GLU A 550 15.65 -8.21 -17.62
CA GLU A 550 15.49 -8.87 -16.31
C GLU A 550 14.01 -8.88 -15.84
N VAL A 551 13.29 -7.77 -16.04
CA VAL A 551 11.85 -7.64 -15.75
C VAL A 551 11.01 -8.56 -16.65
N ASN A 552 11.34 -8.66 -17.93
CA ASN A 552 10.61 -9.52 -18.87
C ASN A 552 10.94 -11.01 -18.72
N GLU A 553 12.13 -11.36 -18.23
CA GLU A 553 12.48 -12.72 -17.82
C GLU A 553 11.68 -13.13 -16.59
N TRP A 554 11.58 -12.25 -15.58
CA TRP A 554 10.69 -12.46 -14.43
C TRP A 554 9.22 -12.59 -14.87
N TYR A 555 8.71 -11.72 -15.74
CA TYR A 555 7.29 -11.73 -16.16
C TYR A 555 6.90 -13.06 -16.81
N LYS A 556 7.73 -13.57 -17.72
CA LYS A 556 7.56 -14.90 -18.35
C LYS A 556 7.68 -16.08 -17.39
N SER A 557 8.21 -15.87 -16.18
CA SER A 557 8.28 -16.92 -15.15
C SER A 557 7.00 -17.01 -14.29
N VAL A 558 6.20 -15.94 -14.26
CA VAL A 558 4.94 -15.85 -13.49
C VAL A 558 3.67 -15.85 -14.34
N GLU A 559 3.74 -15.40 -15.60
CA GLU A 559 2.65 -15.50 -16.59
C GLU A 559 2.49 -16.97 -17.01
N LYS A 560 1.42 -17.63 -16.53
CA LYS A 560 1.09 -19.06 -16.71
C LYS A 560 -0.32 -19.27 -17.22
#